data_AF-A0A2U3K840-F1
#
_entry.id   AF-A0A2U3K840-F1
#
_cell.length_a   1.000
_cell.length_b   1.000
_cell.length_c   1.000
_cell.angle_alpha   90.00
_cell.angle_beta   90.00
_cell.angle_gamma   90.00
#
_symmetry.space_group_name_H-M   'P 1'
#
loop_
_entity.id
_entity.type
_entity.pdbx_description
1 polymer ?
#
loop_
_entity_poly.entity_id
_entity_poly.type
_entity_poly.pdbx_seq_one_letter_code
_entity_poly.pdbx_strand_id
1 'polypeptide(L)'
;MSDLFPPGFPTELVTTAFVVAKEAAWRPALAVRSVEWFGAHGYAVLGTELWLPKGASIQSLPCFQSVSRKNDELWDSFVARAATETSAYLRSFAHKFAQEGDVYVNVTWVNETEFLNLDVK
;
A
#
# COMPACT_ATOMS: atom_id res chain seq x y z
N MET A 1 0.94 9.48 18.86
CA MET A 1 1.35 8.96 17.53
C MET A 1 0.08 8.96 16.71
N SER A 2 -0.01 9.82 15.71
CA SER A 2 -1.18 9.90 14.83
C SER A 2 -1.44 8.54 14.18
N ASP A 3 -2.72 8.14 14.17
CA ASP A 3 -3.29 6.87 13.72
C ASP A 3 -2.97 6.56 12.25
N LEU A 4 -1.71 6.22 11.96
CA LEU A 4 -1.29 5.87 10.60
C LEU A 4 -2.11 4.68 10.10
N PHE A 5 -2.27 3.66 10.94
CA PHE A 5 -2.96 2.44 10.57
C PHE A 5 -4.43 2.51 10.95
N PRO A 6 -5.32 1.96 10.10
CA PRO A 6 -6.73 1.78 10.42
C PRO A 6 -6.98 1.09 11.76
N PRO A 7 -8.10 1.42 12.46
CA PRO A 7 -8.56 0.63 13.59
C PRO A 7 -8.71 -0.85 13.21
N GLY A 8 -8.15 -1.74 14.05
CA GLY A 8 -8.18 -3.18 13.80
C GLY A 8 -7.12 -3.70 12.82
N PHE A 9 -6.23 -2.84 12.30
CA PHE A 9 -5.11 -3.30 11.48
C PHE A 9 -4.22 -4.28 12.27
N PRO A 10 -3.76 -5.41 11.69
CA PRO A 10 -3.09 -6.45 12.45
C PRO A 10 -1.82 -5.94 13.12
N THR A 11 -1.69 -6.13 14.44
CA THR A 11 -0.55 -5.64 15.23
C THR A 11 0.80 -6.12 14.67
N GLU A 12 0.86 -7.34 14.17
CA GLU A 12 2.06 -7.90 13.52
C GLU A 12 2.48 -7.14 12.25
N LEU A 13 1.53 -6.60 11.49
CA LEU A 13 1.81 -5.79 10.31
C LEU A 13 2.21 -4.37 10.74
N VAL A 14 1.63 -3.85 11.82
CA VAL A 14 2.05 -2.56 12.42
C VAL A 14 3.50 -2.63 12.89
N THR A 15 3.88 -3.65 13.65
CA THR A 15 5.21 -3.74 14.27
C THR A 15 6.33 -4.06 13.28
N THR A 16 5.99 -4.61 12.12
CA THR A 16 6.95 -4.93 11.05
C THR A 16 7.02 -3.87 9.96
N ALA A 17 6.16 -2.85 10.01
CA ALA A 17 6.19 -1.73 9.09
C ALA A 17 7.45 -0.89 9.29
N PHE A 18 8.14 -0.60 8.19
CA PHE A 18 9.07 0.52 8.12
C PHE A 18 8.24 1.79 7.94
N VAL A 19 8.33 2.72 8.91
CA VAL A 19 7.54 3.95 8.92
C VAL A 19 8.44 5.17 8.79
N VAL A 20 8.17 6.02 7.79
CA VAL A 20 8.84 7.30 7.59
C VAL A 20 7.79 8.34 7.19
N ALA A 21 7.86 9.55 7.75
CA ALA A 21 6.99 10.68 7.36
C ALA A 21 5.47 10.38 7.30
N LYS A 22 4.95 9.46 8.13
CA LYS A 22 3.55 8.95 8.13
C LYS A 22 3.18 8.09 6.91
N GLU A 23 4.16 7.44 6.33
CA GLU A 23 3.96 6.44 5.29
C GLU A 23 4.51 5.11 5.80
N ALA A 24 3.85 4.02 5.45
CA ALA A 24 4.24 2.67 5.85
C ALA A 24 4.72 1.88 4.65
N ALA A 25 5.79 1.13 4.85
CA ALA A 25 6.31 0.18 3.89
C ALA A 25 6.62 -1.15 4.55
N TRP A 26 6.49 -2.23 3.80
CA TRP A 26 6.69 -3.58 4.30
C TRP A 26 7.60 -4.39 3.41
N ARG A 27 8.18 -5.46 3.95
CA ARG A 27 8.74 -6.51 3.11
C ARG A 27 7.66 -7.03 2.14
N PRO A 28 8.01 -7.41 0.90
CA PRO A 28 7.03 -7.71 -0.14
C PRO A 28 5.90 -8.68 0.26
N ALA A 29 6.23 -9.77 0.96
CA ALA A 29 5.24 -10.73 1.43
C ALA A 29 4.24 -10.11 2.42
N LEU A 30 4.71 -9.23 3.31
CA LEU A 30 3.88 -8.52 4.27
C LEU A 30 3.11 -7.37 3.63
N ALA A 31 3.64 -6.75 2.56
CA ALA A 31 2.92 -5.76 1.77
C ALA A 31 1.69 -6.38 1.08
N VAL A 32 1.83 -7.59 0.50
CA VAL A 32 0.68 -8.33 -0.06
C VAL A 32 -0.38 -8.59 1.01
N ARG A 33 0.02 -9.06 2.21
CA ARG A 33 -0.93 -9.27 3.32
C ARG A 33 -1.61 -7.98 3.78
N SER A 34 -0.89 -6.86 3.75
CA SER A 34 -1.43 -5.54 4.09
C SER A 34 -2.47 -5.10 3.06
N VAL A 35 -2.17 -5.24 1.76
CA VAL A 35 -3.09 -4.96 0.65
C VAL A 35 -4.36 -5.82 0.74
N GLU A 36 -4.21 -7.11 1.00
CA GLU A 36 -5.33 -8.04 1.19
C GLU A 36 -6.21 -7.61 2.38
N TRP A 37 -5.60 -7.18 3.49
CA TRP A 37 -6.34 -6.66 4.63
C TRP A 37 -7.08 -5.37 4.29
N PHE A 38 -6.43 -4.39 3.64
CA PHE A 38 -7.07 -3.13 3.26
C PHE A 38 -8.31 -3.37 2.39
N GLY A 39 -8.19 -4.23 1.38
CA GLY A 39 -9.30 -4.60 0.51
C GLY A 39 -10.46 -5.26 1.26
N ALA A 40 -10.17 -6.13 2.23
CA ALA A 40 -11.19 -6.79 3.03
C ALA A 40 -11.90 -5.87 4.05
N HIS A 41 -11.34 -4.69 4.32
CA HIS A 41 -11.84 -3.77 5.36
C HIS A 41 -12.28 -2.41 4.82
N GLY A 42 -12.54 -2.31 3.50
CA GLY A 42 -13.14 -1.12 2.88
C GLY A 42 -12.14 0.02 2.60
N TYR A 43 -10.84 -0.27 2.60
CA TYR A 43 -9.79 0.69 2.26
C TYR A 43 -9.31 0.45 0.82
N ALA A 44 -9.40 1.46 -0.02
CA ALA A 44 -8.88 1.39 -1.38
C ALA A 44 -7.36 1.57 -1.36
N VAL A 45 -6.64 0.69 -2.06
CA VAL A 45 -5.21 0.85 -2.30
C VAL A 45 -5.02 1.73 -3.53
N LEU A 46 -4.39 2.89 -3.36
CA LEU A 46 -4.18 3.87 -4.43
C LEU A 46 -2.92 3.59 -5.23
N GLY A 47 -1.96 2.87 -4.65
CA GLY A 47 -0.71 2.57 -5.31
C GLY A 47 0.34 2.00 -4.39
N THR A 48 1.48 1.69 -4.99
CA THR A 48 2.68 1.21 -4.29
C THR A 48 3.92 1.82 -4.88
N GLU A 49 4.95 1.98 -4.05
CA GLU A 49 6.28 2.39 -4.47
C GLU A 49 7.34 1.47 -3.83
N LEU A 50 8.37 1.12 -4.59
CA LEU A 50 9.48 0.32 -4.08
C LEU A 50 10.54 1.23 -3.46
N TRP A 51 10.87 0.99 -2.20
CA TRP A 51 11.83 1.74 -1.42
C TRP A 51 13.03 0.89 -1.04
N LEU A 52 14.20 1.53 -1.07
CA LEU A 52 15.43 1.07 -0.44
C LEU A 52 15.72 1.96 0.78
N PRO A 53 15.57 1.45 2.00
CA PRO A 53 16.00 2.18 3.19
C PRO A 53 17.52 2.40 3.16
N LYS A 54 17.95 3.63 3.43
CA LYS A 54 19.36 4.02 3.57
C LYS A 54 19.56 4.69 4.93
N GLY A 55 19.59 3.88 5.99
CA GLY A 55 19.60 4.38 7.35
C GLY A 55 18.28 5.08 7.68
N ALA A 56 18.32 6.41 7.88
CA ALA A 56 17.14 7.22 8.19
C ALA A 56 16.45 7.81 6.95
N SER A 57 16.98 7.60 5.75
CA SER A 57 16.38 8.06 4.50
C SER A 57 15.82 6.91 3.67
N ILE A 58 14.97 7.25 2.70
CA ILE A 58 14.48 6.32 1.69
C ILE A 58 15.01 6.73 0.32
N GLN A 59 15.39 5.74 -0.49
CA GLN A 59 15.54 5.89 -1.93
C GLN A 59 14.35 5.21 -2.62
N SER A 60 13.53 6.00 -3.31
CA SER A 60 12.54 5.50 -4.24
C SER A 60 13.20 4.86 -5.46
N LEU A 61 12.74 3.66 -5.82
CA LEU A 61 13.10 2.98 -7.04
C LEU A 61 12.03 3.21 -8.12
N PRO A 62 12.38 3.13 -9.42
CA PRO A 62 11.43 3.34 -10.53
C PRO A 62 10.52 2.12 -10.74
N CYS A 63 9.91 1.63 -9.66
CA CYS A 63 8.97 0.53 -9.62
C CYS A 63 7.79 0.97 -8.76
N PHE A 64 6.78 1.51 -9.42
CA PHE A 64 5.55 1.97 -8.80
C PHE A 64 4.33 1.50 -9.58
N GLN A 65 3.19 1.45 -8.89
CA GLN A 65 1.87 1.22 -9.46
C GLN A 65 0.94 2.29 -8.91
N SER A 66 0.04 2.79 -9.75
CA SER A 66 -1.09 3.62 -9.34
C SER A 66 -2.38 2.93 -9.77
N VAL A 67 -3.39 2.94 -8.90
CA VAL A 67 -4.70 2.37 -9.17
C VAL A 67 -5.75 3.44 -8.90
N SER A 68 -6.38 3.92 -9.97
CA SER A 68 -7.43 4.94 -9.89
C SER A 68 -8.81 4.29 -9.92
N ARG A 69 -9.77 4.93 -9.24
CA ARG A 69 -11.20 4.60 -9.38
C ARG A 69 -11.64 4.91 -10.81
N LYS A 70 -12.38 4.00 -11.43
CA LYS A 70 -12.97 4.24 -12.76
C LYS A 70 -14.20 5.13 -12.62
N ASN A 71 -14.55 5.84 -13.69
CA ASN A 71 -15.80 6.60 -13.74
C ASN A 71 -16.98 5.66 -13.44
N ASP A 72 -17.90 6.13 -12.60
CA ASP A 72 -19.12 5.42 -12.17
C ASP A 72 -18.91 4.08 -11.44
N GLU A 73 -17.66 3.73 -11.10
CA GLU A 73 -17.36 2.52 -10.33
C GLU A 73 -17.82 2.67 -8.89
N LEU A 74 -18.59 1.73 -8.35
CA LEU A 74 -18.99 1.75 -6.93
C LEU A 74 -17.75 1.61 -6.02
N TRP A 75 -17.77 2.25 -4.84
CA TRP A 75 -16.64 2.23 -3.90
C TRP A 75 -16.15 0.81 -3.59
N ASP A 76 -17.06 -0.09 -3.19
CA ASP A 76 -16.71 -1.47 -2.87
C ASP A 76 -16.08 -2.22 -4.07
N SER A 77 -16.53 -1.91 -5.29
CA SER A 77 -15.95 -2.48 -6.51
C SER A 77 -14.54 -1.96 -6.74
N PHE A 78 -14.32 -0.66 -6.50
CA PHE A 78 -12.99 -0.06 -6.57
C PHE A 78 -12.04 -0.66 -5.54
N VAL A 79 -12.46 -0.78 -4.28
CA VAL A 79 -11.67 -1.40 -3.20
C VAL A 79 -11.25 -2.82 -3.55
N ALA A 80 -12.21 -3.68 -3.95
CA ALA A 80 -11.94 -5.07 -4.29
C ALA A 80 -11.01 -5.19 -5.50
N ARG A 81 -11.23 -4.38 -6.54
CA ARG A 81 -10.39 -4.36 -7.75
C ARG A 81 -8.98 -3.87 -7.43
N ALA A 82 -8.84 -2.77 -6.70
CA ALA A 82 -7.55 -2.20 -6.33
C ALA A 82 -6.69 -3.20 -5.55
N ALA A 83 -7.27 -3.85 -4.54
CA ALA A 83 -6.56 -4.87 -3.78
C ALA A 83 -6.13 -6.07 -4.65
N THR A 84 -6.99 -6.50 -5.58
CA THR A 84 -6.69 -7.60 -6.52
C THR A 84 -5.57 -7.23 -7.49
N GLU A 85 -5.67 -6.06 -8.13
CA GLU A 85 -4.68 -5.57 -9.10
C GLU A 85 -3.32 -5.36 -8.43
N THR A 86 -3.29 -4.75 -7.24
CA THR A 86 -2.04 -4.53 -6.51
C THR A 86 -1.43 -5.84 -6.00
N SER A 87 -2.23 -6.76 -5.48
CA SER A 87 -1.71 -8.07 -5.04
C SER A 87 -1.11 -8.86 -6.21
N ALA A 88 -1.76 -8.84 -7.37
CA ALA A 88 -1.25 -9.46 -8.59
C ALA A 88 0.04 -8.79 -9.07
N TYR A 89 0.09 -7.45 -9.07
CA TYR A 89 1.29 -6.68 -9.40
C TYR A 89 2.46 -7.08 -8.49
N LEU A 90 2.28 -7.03 -7.16
CA LEU A 90 3.34 -7.35 -6.21
C LEU A 90 3.82 -8.80 -6.33
N ARG A 91 2.91 -9.76 -6.54
CA ARG A 91 3.27 -11.17 -6.76
C ARG A 91 4.06 -11.35 -8.07
N SER A 92 3.72 -10.61 -9.12
CA SER A 92 4.48 -10.66 -10.39
C SER A 92 5.90 -10.09 -10.25
N PHE A 93 6.11 -9.14 -9.33
CA PHE A 93 7.40 -8.51 -9.05
C PHE A 93 8.29 -9.27 -8.03
N ALA A 94 7.82 -10.39 -7.49
CA ALA A 94 8.54 -11.17 -6.49
C ALA A 94 10.00 -11.52 -6.88
N HIS A 95 10.24 -11.80 -8.17
CA HIS A 95 11.56 -12.09 -8.70
C HIS A 95 12.52 -10.89 -8.67
N LYS A 96 12.02 -9.66 -8.90
CA LYS A 96 12.84 -8.44 -8.82
C LYS A 96 13.21 -8.10 -7.38
N PHE A 97 12.30 -8.33 -6.43
CA PHE A 97 12.59 -8.11 -5.01
C PHE A 97 13.72 -9.00 -4.50
N ALA A 98 13.82 -10.23 -5.00
CA ALA A 98 14.91 -11.14 -4.66
C ALA A 98 16.28 -10.68 -5.19
N GLN A 99 16.32 -9.88 -6.27
CA GLN A 99 17.56 -9.38 -6.88
C GLN A 99 18.07 -8.09 -6.21
N GLU A 100 17.16 -7.20 -5.81
CA GLU A 100 17.49 -5.89 -5.22
C GLU A 100 17.79 -5.95 -3.71
N GLY A 101 17.56 -7.10 -3.06
CA GLY A 101 17.89 -7.33 -1.66
C GLY A 101 16.82 -6.79 -0.69
N ASP A 102 17.24 -5.96 0.28
CA ASP A 102 16.41 -5.50 1.40
C ASP A 102 15.42 -4.37 1.04
N VAL A 103 14.59 -4.63 0.02
CA VAL A 103 13.55 -3.70 -0.42
C VAL A 103 12.31 -3.73 0.48
N TYR A 104 11.64 -2.57 0.52
CA TYR A 104 10.36 -2.38 1.16
C TYR A 104 9.36 -1.83 0.13
N VAL A 105 8.12 -2.27 0.21
CA VAL A 105 7.02 -1.80 -0.63
C VAL A 105 6.20 -0.85 0.22
N ASN A 106 6.26 0.43 -0.10
CA ASN A 106 5.30 1.40 0.39
C ASN A 106 3.93 1.10 -0.24
N VAL A 107 2.88 1.18 0.57
CA VAL A 107 1.50 1.03 0.11
C VAL A 107 0.75 2.29 0.52
N THR A 108 0.02 2.89 -0.41
CA THR A 108 -0.85 4.03 -0.14
C THR A 108 -2.29 3.53 -0.12
N TRP A 109 -3.01 3.82 0.96
CA TRP A 109 -4.41 3.44 1.12
C TRP A 109 -5.26 4.61 1.61
N VAL A 110 -6.57 4.48 1.47
CA VAL A 110 -7.52 5.52 1.84
C VAL A 110 -8.90 4.92 2.12
N ASN A 111 -9.65 5.47 3.06
CA ASN A 111 -11.07 5.12 3.23
C ASN A 111 -11.98 5.98 2.33
N GLU A 112 -13.26 5.62 2.21
CA GLU A 112 -14.20 6.32 1.32
C GLU A 112 -14.33 7.81 1.65
N THR A 113 -14.42 8.14 2.94
CA THR A 113 -14.59 9.54 3.38
C THR A 113 -13.37 10.38 3.04
N GLU A 114 -12.17 9.86 3.28
CA GLU A 114 -10.91 10.52 2.91
C GLU A 114 -10.78 10.66 1.39
N PHE A 115 -11.17 9.64 0.63
CA PHE A 115 -11.10 9.66 -0.83
C PHE A 115 -11.98 10.75 -1.43
N LEU A 116 -13.22 10.88 -0.95
CA LEU A 116 -14.14 11.94 -1.39
C LEU A 116 -13.61 13.36 -1.09
N ASN A 117 -12.72 13.50 -0.11
CA ASN A 117 -12.08 14.75 0.22
C ASN A 117 -10.80 15.03 -0.60
N LEU A 118 -10.31 14.07 -1.41
CA LEU A 118 -9.14 14.28 -2.27
C LEU A 118 -9.43 15.19 -3.47
N ASP A 119 -10.68 15.16 -3.98
CA ASP A 119 -11.12 15.94 -5.15
C ASP A 119 -11.50 17.40 -4.81
N VAL A 120 -11.44 17.81 -3.54
CA VAL A 120 -11.84 19.16 -3.08
C VAL A 120 -10.64 20.12 -2.98
N LYS A 121 -9.64 19.98 -3.86
CA LYS A 121 -8.50 20.90 -3.93
C LYS A 121 -8.41 21.65 -5.25
#